data_AF-A0A7V1HCF8-F1
#
_entry.id   AF-A0A7V1HCF8-F1
#
_cell.length_a   1.000
_cell.length_b   1.000
_cell.length_c   1.000
_cell.angle_alpha   90.00
_cell.angle_beta   90.00
_cell.angle_gamma   90.00
#
_symmetry.space_group_name_H-M   'P 1'
#
loop_
_entity.id
_entity.type
_entity.pdbx_description
1 polymer ?
#
loop_
_entity_poly.entity_id
_entity_poly.type
_entity_poly.pdbx_seq_one_letter_code
_entity_poly.pdbx_strand_id
1 'polypeptide(L)' 'MAEKNRNKKDHIEDLSDIKDKKIQIPKKLPILMLRDIVVFPYMVIPLFVGRDKSKKAIDHSLASHRMILLLT' A
#
# COMPACT_ATOMS: atom_id res chain seq x y z
N MET A 1 31.58 19.75 -30.92
CA MET A 1 31.57 18.71 -29.88
C MET A 1 31.20 19.41 -28.58
N ALA A 2 30.04 19.09 -28.00
CA ALA A 2 29.49 19.76 -26.82
C ALA A 2 29.55 18.83 -25.63
N GLU A 3 30.11 19.28 -24.51
CA GLU A 3 29.84 18.68 -23.20
C GLU A 3 29.34 19.75 -22.24
N LYS A 4 28.15 19.46 -21.71
CA LYS A 4 27.32 20.26 -20.81
C LYS A 4 27.28 19.48 -19.52
N ASN A 5 27.69 20.06 -18.38
CA ASN A 5 27.20 19.57 -17.09
C ASN A 5 27.01 20.72 -16.11
N ARG A 6 25.72 21.02 -15.89
CA ARG A 6 25.19 22.08 -15.03
C ARG A 6 24.98 21.47 -13.64
N ASN A 7 25.74 21.90 -12.63
CA ASN A 7 25.43 21.59 -11.23
C ASN A 7 24.84 22.85 -10.56
N LYS A 8 23.51 22.97 -10.61
CA LYS A 8 22.72 23.99 -9.87
C LYS A 8 21.23 23.61 -9.77
N LYS A 9 20.87 22.33 -9.95
CA LYS A 9 19.46 21.89 -9.98
C LYS A 9 19.04 20.96 -8.84
N ASP A 10 19.93 20.68 -7.90
CA ASP A 10 19.70 19.58 -6.95
C ASP A 10 18.92 20.00 -5.68
N HIS A 11 18.30 21.18 -5.64
CA HIS A 11 17.66 21.70 -4.42
C HIS A 11 16.24 22.27 -4.59
N ILE A 12 15.57 22.04 -5.73
CA ILE A 12 14.20 22.55 -5.98
C ILE A 12 13.19 21.48 -6.42
N GLU A 13 13.54 20.18 -6.31
CA GLU A 13 12.65 19.09 -6.76
C GLU A 13 11.85 18.42 -5.61
N ASP A 14 12.13 18.74 -4.33
CA ASP A 14 11.49 18.07 -3.18
C ASP A 14 10.02 18.46 -2.92
N LEU A 15 9.48 19.49 -3.58
CA LEU A 15 8.11 19.98 -3.34
C LEU A 15 7.08 19.44 -4.35
N SER A 16 7.52 18.84 -5.46
CA SER A 16 6.66 18.24 -6.49
C SER A 16 6.30 16.78 -6.23
N ASP A 17 7.08 16.06 -5.42
CA ASP A 17 6.96 14.60 -5.25
C ASP A 17 5.80 14.13 -4.36
N ILE A 18 5.08 15.06 -3.71
CA ILE A 18 3.93 14.72 -2.86
C ILE A 18 2.68 14.41 -3.72
N LYS A 19 2.60 14.91 -4.96
CA LYS A 19 1.43 14.68 -5.85
C LYS A 19 1.46 13.35 -6.61
N ASP A 20 2.63 12.75 -6.79
CA ASP A 20 2.84 11.60 -7.69
C ASP A 20 3.44 10.37 -7.01
N LYS A 21 3.30 10.24 -5.68
CA LYS A 21 3.63 9.00 -4.98
C LYS A 21 2.57 7.94 -5.30
N LYS A 22 2.63 7.38 -6.51
CA LYS A 22 1.82 6.24 -6.95
C LYS A 22 1.94 5.15 -5.89
N ILE A 23 0.83 4.78 -5.27
CA ILE A 23 0.77 3.67 -4.33
C ILE A 23 1.20 2.42 -5.10
N GLN A 24 2.40 1.91 -4.80
CA GLN A 24 2.91 0.70 -5.46
C GLN A 24 2.28 -0.52 -4.79
N ILE A 25 1.24 -1.06 -5.43
CA ILE A 25 0.55 -2.27 -4.97
C ILE A 25 1.42 -3.48 -5.32
N PRO A 26 1.78 -4.33 -4.34
CA PRO A 26 2.60 -5.51 -4.61
C PRO A 26 1.84 -6.52 -5.47
N LYS A 27 2.56 -7.24 -6.34
CA LYS A 27 1.98 -8.24 -7.27
C LYS A 27 1.25 -9.38 -6.55
N LYS A 28 1.61 -9.66 -5.30
CA LYS A 28 0.96 -10.66 -4.44
C LYS A 28 0.50 -9.98 -3.16
N LEU A 29 -0.77 -10.19 -2.81
CA LEU A 29 -1.37 -9.68 -1.59
C LEU A 29 -2.02 -10.83 -0.80
N PRO A 30 -1.90 -10.81 0.54
CA PRO A 30 -2.72 -11.67 1.37
C PRO A 30 -4.19 -11.28 1.24
N ILE A 31 -5.07 -12.27 1.34
CA ILE A 31 -6.51 -12.09 1.15
C ILE A 31 -7.23 -12.34 2.47
N LEU A 32 -8.16 -11.46 2.81
CA LEU A 32 -9.09 -11.62 3.90
C LEU A 32 -10.52 -11.65 3.36
N MET A 33 -11.17 -12.81 3.51
CA MET A 33 -12.59 -12.95 3.19
C MET A 33 -13.42 -12.34 4.30
N LEU A 34 -14.28 -11.40 3.91
CA LEU A 34 -15.30 -10.80 4.76
C LEU A 34 -16.64 -11.44 4.40
N ARG A 35 -17.49 -11.68 5.39
CA ARG A 35 -18.85 -12.18 5.17
C ARG A 35 -19.81 -11.12 5.68
N ASP A 36 -20.85 -10.85 4.90
CA ASP A 36 -21.96 -9.95 5.25
C ASP A 36 -21.56 -8.46 5.39
N ILE A 37 -20.34 -8.06 4.99
CA ILE A 37 -19.87 -6.68 5.09
C ILE A 37 -19.15 -6.22 3.81
N VAL A 38 -19.40 -4.96 3.41
CA VAL A 38 -18.70 -4.28 2.33
C VAL A 38 -17.97 -3.07 2.91
N VAL A 39 -16.68 -2.95 2.63
CA VAL A 39 -15.81 -1.89 3.17
C VAL A 39 -15.43 -0.92 2.06
N PHE A 40 -15.61 0.37 2.32
CA PHE A 40 -15.21 1.46 1.43
C PHE A 40 -13.97 2.20 1.99
N PRO A 41 -13.24 2.94 1.13
CA PRO A 41 -12.13 3.78 1.58
C PRO A 41 -12.53 4.72 2.72
N TYR A 42 -11.57 5.06 3.58
CA TYR A 42 -11.72 5.92 4.77
C TYR A 42 -12.56 5.33 5.92
N MET A 43 -13.09 4.11 5.79
CA MET A 43 -13.77 3.43 6.90
C MET A 43 -12.77 2.80 7.88
N VAL A 44 -13.04 2.95 9.18
CA VAL A 44 -12.32 2.26 10.26
C VAL A 44 -13.31 1.35 10.98
N ILE A 45 -13.10 0.04 10.89
CA ILE A 45 -14.00 -0.98 11.47
C ILE A 45 -13.16 -2.00 12.23
N PRO A 46 -13.51 -2.35 13.49
CA PRO A 46 -12.92 -3.49 14.18
C PRO A 46 -13.45 -4.80 13.56
N LEU A 47 -12.55 -5.71 13.21
CA LEU A 47 -12.89 -7.02 12.64
C LEU A 47 -12.46 -8.14 13.58
N PHE A 48 -13.32 -9.15 13.75
CA PHE A 48 -12.98 -10.38 14.46
C PHE A 48 -12.58 -11.46 13.47
N VAL A 49 -11.37 -12.02 13.64
CA VAL A 49 -10.81 -13.00 12.70
C VAL A 49 -10.56 -14.32 13.40
N GLY A 50 -11.41 -15.32 13.09
CA GLY A 50 -11.35 -16.64 13.73
C GLY A 50 -10.59 -17.70 12.94
N ARG A 51 -10.60 -17.65 11.60
CA ARG A 51 -10.04 -18.70 10.74
C ARG A 51 -8.51 -18.63 10.71
N ASP A 52 -7.84 -19.77 10.85
CA ASP A 52 -6.36 -19.83 10.87
C ASP A 52 -5.71 -19.28 9.58
N LYS A 53 -6.34 -19.52 8.43
CA LYS A 53 -5.89 -18.97 7.14
C LYS A 53 -5.97 -17.44 7.12
N SER A 54 -7.04 -16.88 7.69
CA SER A 54 -7.24 -15.44 7.77
C SER A 54 -6.28 -14.77 8.75
N LYS A 55 -6.00 -15.42 9.89
CA LYS A 55 -4.98 -14.95 10.85
C LYS A 55 -3.59 -14.90 10.20
N LYS A 56 -3.16 -15.99 9.56
CA LYS A 56 -1.88 -16.03 8.82
C LYS A 56 -1.77 -14.99 7.72
N ALA A 57 -2.86 -14.71 7.00
CA ALA A 57 -2.90 -13.67 5.97
C ALA A 57 -2.67 -12.27 6.56
N ILE A 58 -3.23 -12.00 7.74
CA ILE A 58 -3.01 -10.76 8.48
C ILE A 58 -1.57 -10.65 8.95
N ASP A 59 -1.03 -11.70 9.56
CA ASP A 59 0.37 -11.73 10.02
C ASP A 59 1.34 -11.45 8.87
N HIS A 60 1.11 -12.09 7.71
CA HIS A 60 1.90 -11.85 6.51
C HIS A 60 1.76 -10.42 5.96
N SER A 61 0.56 -9.83 6.01
CA SER A 61 0.32 -8.44 5.61
C SER A 61 1.13 -7.48 6.50
N LEU A 62 1.03 -7.67 7.82
CA LEU A 62 1.69 -6.84 8.83
C LEU A 62 3.23 -6.89 8.72
N ALA A 63 3.78 -8.05 8.36
CA ALA A 63 5.21 -8.25 8.16
C ALA A 63 5.75 -7.70 6.82
N SER A 64 4.87 -7.40 5.85
CA SER A 64 5.25 -6.96 4.51
C SER A 64 4.91 -5.48 4.31
N HIS A 65 4.09 -5.15 3.30
CA HIS A 65 3.75 -3.78 2.93
C HIS A 65 2.54 -3.22 3.72
N ARG A 66 2.03 -3.95 4.72
CA ARG A 66 0.79 -3.63 5.46
C ARG A 66 -0.42 -3.43 4.55
N MET A 67 -0.45 -4.15 3.43
CA MET A 67 -1.54 -4.14 2.47
C MET A 67 -2.22 -5.52 2.47
N ILE A 68 -3.55 -5.52 2.53
CA ILE A 68 -4.38 -6.72 2.48
C ILE A 68 -5.51 -6.51 1.47
N LEU A 69 -5.86 -7.57 0.74
CA LEU A 69 -6.99 -7.55 -0.16
C LEU A 69 -8.23 -8.07 0.56
N LEU A 70 -9.28 -7.26 0.62
CA LEU A 70 -10.57 -7.64 1.17
C LEU A 70 -11.44 -8.20 0.03
N LEU A 71 -11.97 -9.40 0.23
CA LEU A 71 -12.98 -9.99 -0.68
C LEU A 71 -14.29 -10.13 0.06
N THR A 72 -15.38 -9.76 -0.60
CA THR A 72 -16.76 -9.98 -0.17
C THR A 72 -17.40 -11.10 -0.95
#